data_AF-A0A505BYK4-F1
#
_entry.id   AF-A0A505BYK4-F1
#
_cell.length_a   1.000
_cell.length_b   1.000
_cell.length_c   1.000
_cell.angle_alpha   90.00
_cell.angle_beta   90.00
_cell.angle_gamma   90.00
#
_symmetry.space_group_name_H-M   'P 1'
#
loop_
_entity.id
_entity.type
_entity.pdbx_description
1 polymer ?
#
loop_
_entity_poly.entity_id
_entity_poly.type
_entity_poly.pdbx_seq_one_letter_code
_entity_poly.pdbx_strand_id
1 'polypeptide(L)'
;WSVDVLARELCELYTARVEEREAILPELPVQFADFALWQRQMLDKPEAARRLAYWKNKLQGAPAGLELPTDRPRPAVASYRGAHVPVTLAPETVEALRALAQRQGVTLYMVLLAAFQVVLSRWSGQDDVVVGSPVAGRMLAETEPMIGFFANTLALRGDLSGNPSFETLLHRTRQTALEAYENQDVPF
;
A
#
# COMPACT_ATOMS: atom_id res chain seq x y z
N TRP A 1 -2.74 -10.63 6.59
CA TRP A 1 -4.20 -10.61 6.81
C TRP A 1 -4.87 -11.95 6.53
N SER A 2 -5.23 -12.30 5.29
CA SER A 2 -5.97 -13.56 5.00
C SER A 2 -5.21 -14.81 5.45
N VAL A 3 -3.88 -14.79 5.31
CA VAL A 3 -3.00 -15.87 5.80
C VAL A 3 -3.04 -15.99 7.32
N ASP A 4 -3.13 -14.87 8.05
CA ASP A 4 -3.19 -14.89 9.52
C ASP A 4 -4.53 -15.44 10.02
N VAL A 5 -5.63 -15.09 9.33
CA VAL A 5 -6.96 -15.68 9.55
C VAL A 5 -6.88 -17.19 9.34
N LEU A 6 -6.37 -17.63 8.17
CA LEU A 6 -6.23 -19.04 7.85
C LEU A 6 -5.39 -19.78 8.89
N ALA A 7 -4.24 -19.21 9.29
CA ALA A 7 -3.37 -19.82 10.29
C ALA A 7 -4.06 -19.97 11.65
N ARG A 8 -4.76 -18.92 12.10
CA ARG A 8 -5.52 -18.94 13.37
C ARG A 8 -6.63 -19.98 13.34
N GLU A 9 -7.44 -20.02 12.28
CA GLU A 9 -8.56 -20.96 12.15
C GLU A 9 -8.06 -22.40 12.02
N LEU A 10 -6.97 -22.62 11.28
CA LEU A 10 -6.33 -23.93 11.20
C LEU A 10 -5.83 -24.42 12.56
N CYS A 11 -5.21 -23.54 13.35
CA CYS A 11 -4.77 -23.86 14.72
C CYS A 11 -5.94 -24.24 15.63
N GLU A 12 -7.07 -23.52 15.55
CA GLU A 12 -8.27 -23.81 16.33
C GLU A 12 -8.89 -25.16 15.94
N LEU A 13 -9.06 -25.40 14.63
CA LEU A 13 -9.56 -26.68 14.11
C LEU A 13 -8.67 -27.85 14.53
N TYR A 14 -7.34 -27.67 14.46
CA TYR A 14 -6.38 -28.67 14.87
C TYR A 14 -6.47 -28.95 16.37
N THR A 15 -6.44 -27.91 17.20
CA THR A 15 -6.52 -28.03 18.67
C THR A 15 -7.82 -28.69 19.09
N ALA A 16 -8.95 -28.27 18.54
CA ALA A 16 -10.25 -28.86 18.81
C ALA A 16 -10.27 -30.36 18.50
N ARG A 17 -9.66 -30.75 17.38
CA ARG A 17 -9.58 -32.15 16.96
C ARG A 17 -8.68 -33.00 17.86
N VAL A 18 -7.61 -32.43 18.41
CA VAL A 18 -6.70 -33.07 19.38
C VAL A 18 -7.35 -33.22 20.75
N GLU A 19 -8.12 -32.23 21.17
CA GLU A 19 -8.81 -32.19 22.47
C GLU A 19 -10.19 -32.87 22.45
N GLU A 20 -10.59 -33.46 21.33
CA GLU A 20 -11.90 -34.10 21.12
C GLU A 20 -13.09 -33.18 21.44
N ARG A 21 -12.93 -31.88 21.19
CA ARG A 21 -13.98 -30.86 21.31
C ARG A 21 -14.40 -30.34 19.95
N GLU A 22 -15.55 -29.69 19.90
CA GLU A 22 -15.94 -28.91 18.73
C GLU A 22 -15.09 -27.64 18.61
N ALA A 23 -14.78 -27.25 17.38
CA ALA A 23 -14.07 -26.02 17.09
C ALA A 23 -15.00 -24.81 17.21
N ILE A 24 -14.51 -23.73 17.82
CA ILE A 24 -15.27 -22.49 17.99
C ILE A 24 -14.78 -21.48 16.96
N LEU A 25 -15.46 -21.45 15.81
CA LEU A 25 -15.24 -20.45 14.77
C LEU A 25 -16.50 -19.60 14.61
N PRO A 26 -16.41 -18.27 14.82
CA PRO A 26 -17.54 -17.39 14.57
C PRO A 26 -18.03 -17.50 13.13
N GLU A 27 -19.34 -17.57 12.92
CA GLU A 27 -19.91 -17.51 11.58
C GLU A 27 -19.64 -16.15 10.95
N LEU A 28 -19.28 -16.16 9.66
CA LEU A 28 -19.04 -14.93 8.91
C LEU A 28 -20.38 -14.30 8.51
N PRO A 29 -20.64 -13.01 8.84
CA PRO A 29 -21.91 -12.36 8.52
C PRO A 29 -22.07 -12.07 7.01
N VAL A 30 -20.96 -12.04 6.28
CA VAL A 30 -20.90 -11.88 4.82
C VAL A 30 -19.79 -12.76 4.26
N GLN A 31 -19.90 -13.15 3.01
CA GLN A 31 -18.91 -13.92 2.28
C GLN A 31 -18.13 -13.03 1.29
N PHE A 32 -17.00 -13.52 0.79
CA PHE A 32 -16.22 -12.78 -0.21
C PHE A 32 -17.01 -12.50 -1.50
N ALA A 33 -17.96 -13.37 -1.87
CA ALA A 33 -18.86 -13.14 -3.00
C ALA A 33 -19.75 -11.91 -2.77
N ASP A 34 -20.24 -11.70 -1.54
CA ASP A 34 -21.05 -10.54 -1.18
C ASP A 34 -20.20 -9.25 -1.26
N PHE A 35 -18.95 -9.32 -0.81
CA PHE A 35 -18.00 -8.21 -0.96
C PHE A 35 -17.76 -7.86 -2.44
N ALA A 36 -17.59 -8.85 -3.31
CA ALA A 36 -17.37 -8.61 -4.74
C ALA A 36 -18.60 -7.95 -5.40
N LEU A 37 -19.81 -8.39 -5.05
CA LEU A 37 -21.05 -7.77 -5.52
C LEU A 37 -21.19 -6.34 -5.00
N TRP A 38 -20.91 -6.13 -3.71
CA TRP A 38 -20.93 -4.81 -3.09
C TRP A 38 -19.92 -3.85 -3.75
N GLN A 39 -18.68 -4.29 -3.99
CA GLN A 39 -17.66 -3.46 -4.64
C GLN A 39 -18.10 -3.04 -6.04
N ARG A 40 -18.69 -3.96 -6.82
CA ARG A 40 -19.25 -3.64 -8.14
C ARG A 40 -20.33 -2.56 -8.05
N GLN A 41 -21.26 -2.68 -7.10
CA GLN A 41 -22.32 -1.68 -6.90
C GLN A 41 -21.77 -0.33 -6.42
N MET A 42 -20.67 -0.31 -5.66
CA MET A 42 -20.02 0.94 -5.25
C MET A 42 -19.45 1.70 -6.45
N LEU A 43 -18.95 1.00 -7.47
CA LEU A 43 -18.39 1.63 -8.67
C LEU A 43 -19.43 2.33 -9.54
N ASP A 44 -20.70 1.95 -9.44
CA ASP A 44 -21.80 2.59 -10.14
C ASP A 44 -22.28 3.89 -9.46
N LYS A 45 -21.79 4.20 -8.25
CA LYS A 45 -22.17 5.40 -7.51
C LYS A 45 -21.44 6.66 -8.02
N PRO A 46 -22.05 7.85 -7.94
CA PRO A 46 -21.41 9.10 -8.35
C PRO A 46 -20.07 9.39 -7.64
N GLU A 47 -19.92 8.91 -6.41
CA GLU A 47 -18.69 9.07 -5.64
C GLU A 47 -17.50 8.34 -6.27
N ALA A 48 -17.71 7.16 -6.86
CA ALA A 48 -16.67 6.42 -7.57
C ALA A 48 -16.16 7.21 -8.78
N ALA A 49 -17.06 7.87 -9.52
CA ALA A 49 -16.67 8.75 -10.63
C ALA A 49 -15.82 9.94 -10.16
N ARG A 50 -16.15 10.55 -9.01
CA ARG A 50 -15.35 11.63 -8.40
C ARG A 50 -13.94 11.16 -8.03
N ARG A 51 -13.83 10.01 -7.38
CA ARG A 51 -12.54 9.42 -6.95
C ARG A 51 -11.70 8.98 -8.16
N LEU A 52 -12.34 8.45 -9.20
CA LEU A 52 -11.68 8.13 -10.47
C LEU A 52 -11.15 9.40 -11.16
N ALA A 53 -11.92 10.49 -11.14
CA ALA A 53 -11.47 11.78 -11.67
C ALA A 53 -10.25 12.33 -10.90
N TYR A 54 -10.22 12.18 -9.57
CA TYR A 54 -9.03 12.48 -8.77
C TYR A 54 -7.80 11.72 -9.28
N TRP A 55 -7.90 10.40 -9.44
CA TRP A 55 -6.78 9.58 -9.91
C TRP A 55 -6.32 9.94 -11.32
N LYS A 56 -7.27 10.17 -12.25
CA LYS A 56 -6.96 10.62 -13.61
C LYS A 56 -6.16 11.92 -13.60
N ASN A 57 -6.56 12.88 -12.77
CA ASN A 57 -5.86 14.16 -12.65
C ASN A 57 -4.50 14.00 -11.95
N LYS A 58 -4.45 13.27 -10.83
CA LYS A 58 -3.22 13.08 -10.02
C LYS A 58 -2.13 12.36 -10.81
N LEU A 59 -2.50 11.40 -11.65
CA LEU A 59 -1.59 10.59 -12.46
C LEU A 59 -1.40 11.12 -13.89
N GLN A 60 -2.01 12.25 -14.23
CA GLN A 60 -1.85 12.86 -15.55
C GLN A 60 -0.39 13.23 -15.79
N GLY A 61 0.18 12.72 -16.89
CA GLY A 61 1.58 12.97 -17.24
C GLY A 61 2.59 12.31 -16.30
N ALA A 62 2.17 11.34 -15.49
CA ALA A 62 3.11 10.52 -14.73
C ALA A 62 4.10 9.81 -15.68
N PRO A 63 5.37 9.64 -15.27
CA PRO A 63 6.38 9.00 -16.12
C PRO A 63 5.98 7.55 -16.42
N ALA A 64 6.23 7.12 -17.67
CA ALA A 64 5.95 5.76 -18.10
C ALA A 64 6.79 4.69 -17.36
N GLY A 65 7.90 5.10 -16.78
CA GLY A 65 8.76 4.26 -15.95
C GLY A 65 9.91 5.06 -15.33
N LEU A 66 10.59 4.44 -14.37
CA LEU A 66 11.81 4.98 -13.79
C LEU A 66 13.04 4.56 -14.62
N GLU A 67 13.93 5.52 -14.88
CA GLU A 67 15.20 5.32 -15.59
C GLU A 67 16.31 4.91 -14.63
N LEU A 68 16.14 3.77 -13.95
CA LEU A 68 17.13 3.25 -13.02
C LEU A 68 18.38 2.72 -13.76
N PRO A 69 19.59 2.81 -13.17
CA PRO A 69 20.82 2.27 -13.73
C PRO A 69 20.83 0.74 -13.58
N THR A 70 20.10 0.08 -14.47
CA THR A 70 19.95 -1.37 -14.47
C THR A 70 21.15 -2.05 -15.13
N ASP A 71 21.57 -3.20 -14.58
CA ASP A 71 22.70 -3.98 -15.11
C ASP A 71 22.43 -4.60 -16.49
N ARG A 72 21.15 -4.70 -16.88
CA ARG A 72 20.70 -5.34 -18.13
C ARG A 72 19.49 -4.59 -18.68
N PRO A 73 19.33 -4.51 -20.01
CA PRO A 73 18.14 -3.91 -20.62
C PRO A 73 16.87 -4.68 -20.24
N ARG A 74 15.75 -3.95 -20.14
CA ARG A 74 14.44 -4.53 -19.85
C ARG A 74 14.01 -5.47 -21.00
N PRO A 75 13.76 -6.77 -20.74
CA PRO A 75 13.25 -7.68 -21.77
C PRO A 75 11.78 -7.36 -22.11
N ALA A 76 11.34 -7.70 -23.32
CA ALA A 76 9.95 -7.53 -23.76
C ALA A 76 8.95 -8.39 -22.96
N VAL A 77 9.41 -9.53 -22.43
CA VAL A 77 8.62 -10.43 -21.58
C VAL A 77 9.32 -10.56 -20.23
N ALA A 78 8.60 -10.30 -19.15
CA ALA A 78 9.12 -10.43 -17.80
C ALA A 78 9.36 -11.91 -17.44
N SER A 79 10.52 -12.22 -16.85
CA SER A 79 10.85 -13.58 -16.40
C SER A 79 10.23 -13.94 -15.05
N TYR A 80 9.75 -12.94 -14.30
CA TYR A 80 9.26 -13.04 -12.91
C TYR A 80 10.27 -13.63 -11.91
N ARG A 81 11.54 -13.80 -12.31
CA ARG A 81 12.61 -14.22 -11.40
C ARG A 81 13.08 -13.01 -10.58
N GLY A 82 12.91 -13.09 -9.27
CA GLY A 82 13.38 -12.09 -8.31
C GLY A 82 14.40 -12.64 -7.33
N ALA A 83 15.03 -11.74 -6.58
CA ALA A 83 15.88 -12.05 -5.42
C ALA A 83 15.54 -11.07 -4.29
N HIS A 84 15.94 -11.39 -3.07
CA HIS A 84 15.72 -10.55 -1.90
C HIS A 84 17.06 -10.17 -1.26
N VAL A 85 17.27 -8.89 -1.00
CA VAL A 85 18.41 -8.37 -0.25
C VAL A 85 17.86 -7.74 1.03
N PRO A 86 18.02 -8.38 2.20
CA PRO A 86 17.54 -7.80 3.44
C PRO A 86 18.33 -6.54 3.79
N VAL A 87 17.63 -5.50 4.22
CA VAL A 87 18.21 -4.27 4.74
C VAL A 87 17.73 -4.08 6.16
N THR A 88 18.67 -3.82 7.08
CA THR A 88 18.36 -3.57 8.49
C THR A 88 18.78 -2.15 8.84
N LEU A 89 17.86 -1.39 9.45
CA LEU A 89 18.16 -0.07 10.00
C LEU A 89 18.55 -0.23 11.47
N ALA A 90 19.61 0.47 11.89
CA ALA A 90 20.03 0.47 13.28
C ALA A 90 18.90 1.02 14.18
N PRO A 91 18.70 0.49 15.41
CA PRO A 91 17.64 0.93 16.30
C PRO A 91 17.63 2.45 16.52
N GLU A 92 18.80 3.06 16.67
CA GLU A 92 18.96 4.50 16.90
C GLU A 92 18.46 5.32 15.69
N THR A 93 18.64 4.79 14.48
CA THR A 93 18.10 5.40 13.25
C THR A 93 16.59 5.31 13.23
N VAL A 94 16.01 4.16 13.59
CA VAL A 94 14.55 4.00 13.64
C VAL A 94 13.93 4.95 14.66
N GLU A 95 14.52 5.08 15.85
CA GLU A 95 14.04 6.02 16.87
C GLU A 95 14.16 7.48 16.41
N ALA A 96 15.26 7.85 15.75
CA ALA A 96 15.41 9.18 15.17
C ALA A 96 14.34 9.48 14.10
N LEU A 97 13.99 8.50 13.26
CA LEU A 97 12.93 8.62 12.25
C LEU A 97 11.53 8.71 12.89
N ARG A 98 11.27 7.96 13.97
CA ARG A 98 10.01 8.08 14.74
C ARG A 98 9.88 9.46 15.37
N ALA A 99 10.96 9.95 15.99
CA ALA A 99 10.99 11.29 16.57
C ALA A 99 10.79 12.38 15.51
N LEU A 100 11.38 12.22 14.31
CA LEU A 100 11.13 13.11 13.18
C LEU A 100 9.66 13.09 12.76
N ALA A 101 9.06 11.90 12.61
CA ALA A 101 7.66 11.75 12.24
C ALA A 101 6.74 12.48 13.24
N GLN A 102 7.00 12.31 14.54
CA GLN A 102 6.26 12.98 15.60
C GLN A 102 6.40 14.50 15.54
N ARG A 103 7.63 15.02 15.41
CA ARG A 103 7.88 16.48 15.30
C ARG A 103 7.19 17.11 14.10
N GLN A 104 7.09 16.37 12.99
CA GLN A 104 6.53 16.86 11.73
C GLN A 104 5.03 16.56 11.58
N GLY A 105 4.39 15.91 12.56
CA GLY A 105 2.96 15.57 12.49
C GLY A 105 2.62 14.61 11.35
N VAL A 106 3.52 13.67 11.06
CA VAL A 106 3.37 12.65 10.01
C VAL A 106 3.56 11.24 10.58
N THR A 107 3.25 10.23 9.77
CA THR A 107 3.51 8.83 10.13
C THR A 107 4.94 8.43 9.77
N LEU A 108 5.48 7.41 10.46
CA LEU A 108 6.76 6.81 10.06
C LEU A 108 6.73 6.30 8.60
N TYR A 109 5.58 5.81 8.15
CA TYR A 109 5.35 5.43 6.76
C TYR A 109 5.63 6.59 5.78
N MET A 110 5.07 7.78 6.04
CA MET A 110 5.29 8.96 5.18
C MET A 110 6.77 9.38 5.15
N VAL A 111 7.47 9.26 6.29
CA VAL A 111 8.92 9.53 6.35
C VAL A 111 9.71 8.55 5.47
N LEU A 112 9.43 7.25 5.60
CA LEU A 112 10.11 6.22 4.81
C LEU A 112 9.76 6.31 3.32
N LEU A 113 8.52 6.65 2.98
CA LEU A 113 8.09 6.89 1.61
C LEU A 113 8.84 8.08 1.00
N ALA A 114 8.90 9.21 1.70
CA ALA A 114 9.65 10.38 1.24
C ALA A 114 11.14 10.05 1.06
N ALA A 115 11.75 9.34 2.01
CA ALA A 115 13.14 8.89 1.90
C ALA A 115 13.35 7.95 0.69
N PHE A 116 12.42 7.03 0.44
CA PHE A 116 12.49 6.14 -0.71
C PHE A 116 12.32 6.89 -2.04
N GLN A 117 11.42 7.88 -2.11
CA GLN A 117 11.26 8.76 -3.26
C GLN A 117 12.55 9.54 -3.57
N VAL A 118 13.27 10.02 -2.53
CA VAL A 118 14.61 10.64 -2.70
C VAL A 118 15.61 9.65 -3.29
N VAL A 119 15.64 8.40 -2.81
CA VAL A 119 16.53 7.37 -3.35
C VAL A 119 16.21 7.15 -4.83
N LEU A 120 14.94 6.90 -5.17
CA LEU A 120 14.54 6.69 -6.57
C LEU A 120 14.89 7.87 -7.47
N SER A 121 14.63 9.09 -7.01
CA SER A 121 14.96 10.32 -7.75
C SER A 121 16.47 10.46 -7.99
N ARG A 122 17.29 10.24 -6.96
CA ARG A 122 18.76 10.33 -7.10
C ARG A 122 19.34 9.30 -8.06
N TRP A 123 18.80 8.09 -8.04
CA TRP A 123 19.30 7.01 -8.89
C TRP A 123 18.79 7.11 -10.33
N SER A 124 17.58 7.60 -10.54
CA SER A 124 17.00 7.77 -11.87
C SER A 124 17.31 9.12 -12.54
N GLY A 125 17.71 10.13 -11.75
CA GLY A 125 17.81 11.51 -12.23
C GLY A 125 16.46 12.19 -12.48
N GLN A 126 15.34 11.54 -12.15
CA GLN A 126 13.99 12.06 -12.34
C GLN A 126 13.50 12.75 -11.06
N ASP A 127 12.79 13.86 -11.20
CA ASP A 127 12.18 14.60 -10.10
C ASP A 127 10.71 14.23 -9.85
N ASP A 128 10.07 13.54 -10.79
CA ASP A 128 8.73 12.96 -10.66
C ASP A 128 8.83 11.42 -10.56
N VAL A 129 8.41 10.86 -9.43
CA VAL A 129 8.51 9.43 -9.14
C VAL A 129 7.19 8.87 -8.64
N VAL A 130 6.78 7.70 -9.12
CA VAL A 130 5.54 7.03 -8.67
C VAL A 130 5.88 5.75 -7.92
N VAL A 131 5.43 5.67 -6.67
CA VAL A 131 5.62 4.49 -5.81
C VAL A 131 4.27 3.82 -5.57
N GLY A 132 4.14 2.55 -5.97
CA GLY A 132 2.99 1.74 -5.62
C GLY A 132 3.05 1.32 -4.15
N SER A 133 1.98 1.55 -3.40
CA SER A 133 1.86 1.10 -2.01
C SER A 133 0.60 0.28 -1.82
N PRO A 134 0.70 -0.97 -1.34
CA PRO A 134 -0.48 -1.75 -1.03
C PRO A 134 -1.23 -1.16 0.18
N VAL A 135 -2.56 -1.24 0.14
CA VAL A 135 -3.46 -0.99 1.26
C VAL A 135 -4.33 -2.21 1.50
N ALA A 136 -4.76 -2.42 2.74
CA ALA A 136 -5.47 -3.64 3.12
C ALA A 136 -6.82 -3.82 2.39
N GLY A 137 -7.49 -2.71 2.04
CA GLY A 137 -8.81 -2.68 1.40
C GLY A 137 -9.94 -3.30 2.25
N ARG A 138 -9.74 -3.36 3.57
CA ARG A 138 -10.69 -3.90 4.56
C ARG A 138 -11.25 -2.76 5.40
N MET A 139 -12.10 -1.93 4.78
CA MET A 139 -12.68 -0.74 5.41
C MET A 139 -13.93 -1.06 6.26
N LEU A 140 -14.52 -2.25 6.07
CA LEU A 140 -15.69 -2.73 6.79
C LEU A 140 -15.27 -3.79 7.80
N ALA A 141 -15.76 -3.70 9.04
CA ALA A 141 -15.38 -4.62 10.12
C ALA A 141 -15.72 -6.08 9.78
N GLU A 142 -16.82 -6.29 9.05
CA GLU A 142 -17.28 -7.59 8.57
C GLU A 142 -16.28 -8.24 7.61
N THR A 143 -15.38 -7.45 7.01
CA THR A 143 -14.32 -7.98 6.16
C THR A 143 -13.13 -8.48 6.94
N GLU A 144 -12.84 -8.00 8.14
CA GLU A 144 -11.65 -8.39 8.90
C GLU A 144 -11.47 -9.90 9.12
N PRO A 145 -12.52 -10.69 9.46
CA PRO A 145 -12.37 -12.12 9.67
C PRO A 145 -12.35 -12.93 8.36
N MET A 146 -12.56 -12.32 7.19
CA MET A 146 -12.69 -13.07 5.94
C MET A 146 -11.35 -13.46 5.30
N ILE A 147 -11.27 -14.67 4.75
CA ILE A 147 -10.24 -15.08 3.79
C ILE A 147 -10.68 -14.63 2.39
N GLY A 148 -9.86 -13.81 1.74
CA GLY A 148 -10.12 -13.30 0.39
C GLY A 148 -9.05 -12.31 -0.08
N PHE A 149 -9.18 -11.83 -1.31
CA PHE A 149 -8.28 -10.81 -1.88
C PHE A 149 -8.92 -9.42 -1.78
N PHE A 150 -8.52 -8.67 -0.75
CA PHE A 150 -9.02 -7.33 -0.46
C PHE A 150 -7.99 -6.24 -0.75
N ALA A 151 -6.71 -6.60 -0.89
CA ALA A 151 -5.65 -5.63 -1.03
C ALA A 151 -5.84 -4.80 -2.31
N ASN A 152 -5.69 -3.49 -2.18
CA ASN A 152 -5.62 -2.56 -3.30
C ASN A 152 -4.23 -1.91 -3.36
N THR A 153 -3.88 -1.23 -4.45
CA THR A 153 -2.62 -0.50 -4.57
C THR A 153 -2.86 0.98 -4.85
N LEU A 154 -2.19 1.85 -4.11
CA LEU A 154 -2.22 3.29 -4.32
C LEU A 154 -0.95 3.74 -5.05
N ALA A 155 -1.11 4.50 -6.13
CA ALA A 155 0.00 5.09 -6.87
C ALA A 155 0.38 6.45 -6.26
N LEU A 156 1.41 6.46 -5.41
CA LEU A 156 1.85 7.63 -4.67
C LEU A 156 2.93 8.39 -5.45
N ARG A 157 2.48 9.41 -6.19
CA ARG A 157 3.33 10.29 -6.99
C ARG A 157 4.05 11.33 -6.13
N GLY A 158 5.38 11.30 -6.11
CA GLY A 158 6.23 12.25 -5.42
C GLY A 158 6.84 13.25 -6.39
N ASP A 159 6.76 14.52 -6.03
CA ASP A 159 7.34 15.65 -6.76
C ASP A 159 8.53 16.23 -6.00
N LEU A 160 9.72 16.00 -6.53
CA LEU A 160 11.02 16.47 -6.06
C LEU A 160 11.56 17.65 -6.89
N SER A 161 10.73 18.25 -7.76
CA SER A 161 11.13 19.39 -8.57
C SER A 161 11.57 20.57 -7.69
N GLY A 162 12.58 21.30 -8.17
CA GLY A 162 13.15 22.45 -7.47
C GLY A 162 14.12 22.08 -6.34
N ASN A 163 14.55 20.81 -6.23
CA ASN A 163 15.49 20.33 -5.21
C ASN A 163 15.08 20.74 -3.78
N PRO A 164 13.89 20.32 -3.32
CA PRO A 164 13.35 20.76 -2.03
C PRO A 164 14.19 20.26 -0.86
N SER A 165 14.07 20.93 0.29
CA SER A 165 14.52 20.35 1.55
C SER A 165 13.73 19.05 1.84
N PHE A 166 14.30 18.18 2.66
CA PHE A 166 13.60 16.94 3.04
C PHE A 166 12.28 17.23 3.76
N GLU A 167 12.22 18.29 4.58
CA GLU A 167 11.00 18.71 5.26
C GLU A 167 9.91 19.15 4.28
N THR A 168 10.27 19.94 3.25
CA THR A 168 9.33 20.33 2.20
C THR A 168 8.81 19.11 1.44
N LEU A 169 9.69 18.18 1.07
CA LEU A 169 9.27 16.93 0.42
C LEU A 169 8.36 16.11 1.33
N LEU A 170 8.68 15.99 2.62
CA LEU A 170 7.89 15.23 3.58
C LEU A 170 6.46 15.76 3.69
N HIS A 171 6.26 17.08 3.67
CA HIS A 171 4.92 17.68 3.63
C HIS A 171 4.19 17.40 2.32
N ARG A 172 4.87 17.45 1.17
CA ARG A 172 4.28 17.04 -0.14
C ARG A 172 3.85 15.57 -0.12
N THR A 173 4.70 14.70 0.42
CA THR A 173 4.41 13.26 0.58
C THR A 173 3.24 13.03 1.52
N ARG A 174 3.16 13.75 2.66
CA ARG A 174 2.03 13.71 3.58
C ARG A 174 0.72 14.05 2.87
N GLN A 175 0.69 15.17 2.15
CA GLN A 175 -0.50 15.59 1.40
C GLN A 175 -0.91 14.53 0.39
N THR A 176 0.02 14.04 -0.41
CA THR A 176 -0.25 12.99 -1.41
C THR A 176 -0.78 11.71 -0.78
N ALA A 177 -0.21 11.26 0.33
CA ALA A 177 -0.67 10.06 1.01
C ALA A 177 -2.09 10.23 1.58
N LEU A 178 -2.40 11.37 2.20
CA LEU A 178 -3.74 11.63 2.73
C LEU A 178 -4.80 11.69 1.62
N GLU A 179 -4.53 12.43 0.55
CA GLU A 179 -5.42 12.48 -0.61
C GLU A 179 -5.60 11.09 -1.25
N ALA A 180 -4.54 10.29 -1.33
CA ALA A 180 -4.60 8.92 -1.84
C ALA A 180 -5.49 8.03 -0.96
N TYR A 181 -5.40 8.14 0.37
CA TYR A 181 -6.26 7.40 1.30
C TYR A 181 -7.72 7.81 1.21
N GLU A 182 -8.03 9.09 0.99
CA GLU A 182 -9.39 9.56 0.75
C GLU A 182 -10.01 9.00 -0.54
N ASN A 183 -9.18 8.56 -1.49
CA ASN A 183 -9.60 8.05 -2.80
C ASN A 183 -9.30 6.55 -3.00
N GLN A 184 -9.03 5.80 -1.92
CA GLN A 184 -8.56 4.40 -1.98
C GLN A 184 -9.59 3.36 -2.45
N ASP A 185 -10.88 3.72 -2.46
CA ASP A 185 -11.97 2.77 -2.79
C ASP A 185 -12.13 2.51 -4.30
N VAL A 186 -11.31 3.15 -5.14
CA VAL A 186 -11.22 2.82 -6.57
C VAL A 186 -10.16 1.72 -6.75
N PRO A 187 -10.51 0.55 -7.31
CA PRO A 187 -9.54 -0.48 -7.65
C PRO A 187 -8.44 0.06 -8.58
N PHE A 188 -7.19 -0.31 -8.30
CA PHE A 188 -6.03 -0.03 -9.16
C PHE A 188 -6.18 -0.68 -10.54
#